data_AF-A0A9D1AWM7-F1
#
_entry.id   AF-A0A9D1AWM7-F1
#
_cell.length_a   1.000
_cell.length_b   1.000
_cell.length_c   1.000
_cell.angle_alpha   90.00
_cell.angle_beta   90.00
_cell.angle_gamma   90.00
#
_symmetry.space_group_name_H-M   'P 1'
#
loop_
_entity.id
_entity.type
_entity.pdbx_description
1 polymer ?
#
loop_
_entity_poly.entity_id
_entity_poly.type
_entity_poly.pdbx_seq_one_letter_code
_entity_poly.pdbx_strand_id
1 'polypeptide(L)'
;MRFHIQDSNGREAHVEAVDWMMAMVRAVDVFGASPSGFDCEQGSTGIVHISDPRSGDWWRVAPVGEDVDLDTSEVQRPPPQEADLQADGDPAMPPRIRRYRTARRLPLWSPRSAPRPIEADAASIDGRPPNLAERLFELSMEIGAQPHAEAASSHTLHLAMTLVPCEAGSVLRSGSGGFEFFVVQGGGGDSLVGRRVPLGQGIVGAAYDAGVTIRVEDVASDPRHLKEIDAETHFETRSILCVPIRSDEAFHGAIELLNPKEHAFRPWHVDVVESLAAALAEKVASSLAPGP
;
A
#
# COMPACT_ATOMS: atom_id res chain seq x y z
N MET A 1 9.84 23.84 -1.01
CA MET A 1 9.73 24.34 0.38
C MET A 1 10.83 23.71 1.22
N ARG A 2 11.33 24.41 2.24
CA ARG A 2 12.34 23.85 3.14
C ARG A 2 11.63 23.28 4.37
N PHE A 3 12.05 22.10 4.79
CA PHE A 3 11.52 21.41 5.95
C PHE A 3 12.63 21.12 6.95
N HIS A 4 12.33 21.31 8.23
CA HIS A 4 13.13 20.85 9.35
C HIS A 4 12.53 19.55 9.87
N ILE A 5 13.36 18.52 10.01
CA ILE A 5 12.93 17.19 10.41
C ILE A 5 13.75 16.77 11.62
N GLN A 6 13.06 16.33 12.67
CA GLN A 6 13.68 15.82 13.89
C GLN A 6 13.19 14.39 14.16
N ASP A 7 14.08 13.48 14.54
CA ASP A 7 13.74 12.10 14.91
C ASP A 7 13.70 11.86 16.44
N SER A 8 13.25 10.67 16.84
CA SER A 8 13.18 10.19 18.23
C SER A 8 14.53 10.17 18.96
N ASN A 9 15.64 10.16 18.22
CA ASN A 9 17.00 10.17 18.75
C ASN A 9 17.59 11.59 18.84
N GLY A 10 16.81 12.63 18.54
CA GLY A 10 17.24 14.02 18.54
C GLY A 10 18.14 14.40 17.36
N ARG A 11 18.19 13.59 16.30
CA ARG A 11 18.88 13.92 15.06
C ARG A 11 18.01 14.86 14.25
N GLU A 12 18.65 15.81 13.59
CA GLU A 12 17.97 16.85 12.82
C GLU A 12 18.47 16.89 11.37
N ALA A 13 17.55 17.16 10.45
CA ALA A 13 17.84 17.30 9.03
C ALA A 13 17.05 18.47 8.44
N HIS A 14 17.66 19.17 7.49
CA HIS A 14 16.99 20.17 6.67
C HIS A 14 16.96 19.70 5.23
N VAL A 15 15.77 19.62 4.65
CA VAL A 15 15.58 19.12 3.28
C VAL A 15 14.69 20.06 2.49
N GLU A 16 14.99 20.19 1.20
CA GLU A 16 14.12 20.87 0.25
C GLU A 16 13.24 19.85 -0.46
N ALA A 17 11.94 20.05 -0.37
CA ALA A 17 10.93 19.15 -0.92
C ALA A 17 9.67 19.92 -1.36
N VAL A 18 8.86 19.28 -2.21
CA VAL A 18 7.59 19.85 -2.69
C VAL A 18 6.51 19.80 -1.61
N ASP A 19 6.59 18.84 -0.68
CA ASP A 19 5.70 18.68 0.47
C ASP A 19 6.43 17.98 1.64
N TRP A 20 5.75 17.84 2.79
CA TRP A 20 6.29 17.24 4.00
C TRP A 20 6.57 15.73 3.86
N MET A 21 5.85 15.03 2.99
CA MET A 21 6.03 13.59 2.76
C MET A 21 7.32 13.34 1.99
N MET A 22 7.56 14.11 0.92
CA MET A 22 8.82 14.09 0.17
C MET A 22 10.00 14.58 1.01
N ALA A 23 9.75 15.46 1.96
CA ALA A 23 10.75 15.84 2.96
C ALA A 23 11.14 14.64 3.84
N MET A 24 10.14 13.89 4.34
CA MET A 24 10.38 12.70 5.15
C MET A 24 11.13 11.61 4.39
N VAL A 25 10.76 11.31 3.12
CA VAL A 25 11.46 10.33 2.28
C VAL A 25 12.95 10.68 2.15
N ARG A 26 13.26 11.95 1.91
CA ARG A 26 14.66 12.42 1.82
C ARG A 26 15.39 12.39 3.16
N ALA A 27 14.68 12.54 4.27
CA ALA A 27 15.24 12.41 5.61
C ALA A 27 15.54 10.96 6.00
N VAL A 28 14.85 9.96 5.43
CA VAL A 28 15.18 8.55 5.62
C VAL A 28 16.62 8.25 5.16
N ASP A 29 17.06 8.86 4.06
CA ASP A 29 18.46 8.74 3.59
C ASP A 29 19.48 9.34 4.57
N VAL A 30 19.05 10.31 5.41
CA VAL A 30 19.89 10.97 6.41
C VAL A 30 19.89 10.21 7.74
N PHE A 31 18.73 9.66 8.14
CA PHE A 31 18.55 9.01 9.43
C PHE A 31 18.75 7.48 9.37
N GLY A 32 18.76 6.88 8.18
CA GLY A 32 18.97 5.44 7.97
C GLY A 32 17.85 4.56 8.55
N ALA A 33 16.70 5.16 8.91
CA ALA A 33 15.54 4.49 9.45
C ALA A 33 14.28 5.05 8.80
N SER A 34 13.41 4.16 8.33
CA SER A 34 12.11 4.48 7.74
C SER A 34 11.00 3.92 8.61
N PRO A 35 9.86 4.61 8.77
CA PRO A 35 8.70 4.04 9.45
C PRO A 35 8.26 2.75 8.76
N SER A 36 8.18 1.66 9.51
CA SER A 36 7.70 0.35 9.04
C SER A 36 6.16 0.25 9.07
N GLY A 37 5.54 1.21 9.75
CA GLY A 37 4.14 1.66 9.69
C GLY A 37 4.12 3.09 10.23
N PHE A 38 3.16 3.93 9.81
CA PHE A 38 3.09 5.31 10.30
C PHE A 38 1.68 5.73 10.66
N ASP A 39 1.52 6.22 11.88
CA ASP A 39 0.42 7.10 12.26
C ASP A 39 0.92 8.53 12.11
N CYS A 40 0.20 9.34 11.34
CA CYS A 40 0.54 10.75 11.13
C CYS A 40 -0.57 11.67 11.62
N GLU A 41 -0.18 12.69 12.37
CA GLU A 41 -1.05 13.78 12.79
C GLU A 41 -0.50 15.09 12.21
N GLN A 42 -1.29 15.73 11.35
CA GLN A 42 -0.95 17.04 10.80
C GLN A 42 -1.70 18.13 11.57
N GLY A 43 -0.95 19.01 12.22
CA GLY A 43 -1.49 20.20 12.88
C GLY A 43 -1.87 21.29 11.88
N SER A 44 -2.71 22.22 12.31
CA SER A 44 -3.14 23.38 11.51
C SER A 44 -2.00 24.34 11.10
N THR A 45 -0.83 24.20 11.71
CA THR A 45 0.40 24.96 11.41
C THR A 45 1.25 24.31 10.30
N GLY A 46 0.80 23.19 9.73
CA GLY A 46 1.53 22.43 8.71
C GLY A 46 2.65 21.54 9.26
N ILE A 47 2.84 21.53 10.59
CA ILE A 47 3.74 20.59 11.26
C ILE A 47 3.09 19.20 11.25
N VAL A 48 3.87 18.20 10.87
CA VAL A 48 3.43 16.81 10.83
C VAL A 48 4.22 16.00 11.84
N HIS A 49 3.49 15.32 12.72
CA HIS A 49 4.02 14.33 13.64
C HIS A 49 3.79 12.95 13.04
N ILE A 50 4.85 12.16 12.93
CA ILE A 50 4.83 10.80 12.39
C ILE A 50 5.29 9.90 13.52
N SER A 51 4.58 8.81 13.77
CA SER A 51 4.97 7.80 14.76
C SER A 51 4.86 6.40 14.18
N ASP A 52 5.83 5.54 14.49
CA ASP A 52 5.78 4.12 14.18
C ASP A 52 5.29 3.36 15.44
N PRO A 53 4.03 2.87 15.48
CA PRO A 53 3.50 2.17 16.64
C PRO A 53 4.17 0.82 16.91
N ARG A 54 4.97 0.29 15.97
CA ARG A 54 5.70 -0.97 16.13
C ARG A 54 7.06 -0.76 16.78
N SER A 55 7.80 0.28 16.38
CA SER A 55 9.13 0.58 16.95
C SER A 55 9.08 1.58 18.10
N GLY A 56 8.03 2.39 18.18
CA GLY A 56 7.93 3.53 19.10
C GLY A 56 8.73 4.76 18.64
N ASP A 57 9.31 4.71 17.43
CA ASP A 57 10.01 5.86 16.85
C ASP A 57 9.03 6.94 16.41
N TRP A 58 9.51 8.17 16.42
CA TRP A 58 8.73 9.32 15.97
C TRP A 58 9.59 10.29 15.19
N TRP A 59 8.93 11.05 14.32
CA TRP A 59 9.52 12.13 13.55
C TRP A 59 8.61 13.34 13.59
N ARG A 60 9.22 14.52 13.58
CA ARG A 60 8.53 15.80 13.47
C ARG A 60 9.02 16.49 12.22
N VAL A 61 8.12 16.76 11.28
CA VAL A 61 8.40 17.46 10.02
C VAL A 61 7.73 18.82 10.08
N ALA A 62 8.52 19.89 10.14
CA ALA A 62 8.03 21.25 10.21
C ALA A 62 8.43 22.05 8.96
N PRO A 63 7.49 22.73 8.27
CA PRO A 63 7.85 23.68 7.23
C PRO A 63 8.64 24.84 7.85
N VAL A 64 9.77 25.18 7.25
CA VAL A 64 10.57 26.34 7.65
C VAL A 64 10.11 27.53 6.81
N GLY A 65 9.29 28.40 7.39
CA GLY A 65 8.98 29.70 6.81
C GLY A 65 10.17 30.66 6.91
N GLU A 66 10.22 31.67 6.04
CA GLU A 66 11.06 32.86 6.31
C GLU A 66 10.54 33.53 7.59
N ASP A 67 11.40 33.57 8.61
CA ASP A 67 11.27 34.22 9.92
C ASP A 67 9.86 34.28 10.54
N VAL A 68 9.57 33.30 11.39
CA VAL A 68 8.62 33.48 12.49
C VAL A 68 9.31 33.04 13.78
N ASP A 69 9.51 34.00 14.68
CA ASP A 69 10.08 33.81 16.02
C ASP A 69 9.44 32.60 16.72
N LEU A 70 10.25 31.58 16.99
CA LEU A 70 9.87 30.45 17.83
C LEU A 70 9.93 30.90 19.29
N ASP A 71 8.81 31.37 19.82
CA ASP A 71 8.57 31.37 21.26
C ASP A 71 8.62 29.93 21.74
N THR A 72 9.72 29.60 22.41
CA THR A 72 10.01 28.30 23.01
C THR A 72 9.44 28.31 24.42
N SER A 73 8.12 28.22 24.53
CA SER A 73 7.49 27.93 25.82
C SER A 73 6.25 27.03 25.68
N GLU A 74 6.30 25.92 26.43
CA GLU A 74 5.22 24.99 26.78
C GLU A 74 4.74 23.95 25.73
N VAL A 75 5.55 22.89 25.57
CA VAL A 75 5.00 21.53 25.38
C VAL A 75 5.18 20.77 26.69
N GLN A 76 4.14 20.78 27.52
CA GLN A 76 4.11 20.03 28.77
C GLN A 76 3.67 18.59 28.49
N ARG A 77 4.54 17.62 28.82
CA ARG A 77 4.24 16.18 28.73
C ARG A 77 3.00 15.84 29.57
N PRO A 78 2.05 15.02 29.11
CA PRO A 78 1.17 14.33 30.02
C PRO A 78 1.99 13.30 30.83
N PRO A 79 1.77 13.17 32.15
CA PRO A 79 2.53 12.26 32.99
C PRO A 79 2.12 10.80 32.73
N PRO A 80 3.02 9.83 32.99
CA PRO A 80 2.70 8.41 32.91
C PRO A 80 1.72 8.03 34.02
N GLN A 81 0.61 7.37 33.68
CA GLN A 81 -0.26 6.73 34.66
C GLN A 81 0.35 5.38 35.10
N GLU A 82 0.98 5.37 36.26
CA GLU A 82 1.30 4.14 37.00
C GLU A 82 0.13 3.73 37.91
N ALA A 83 -0.36 2.52 37.65
CA ALA A 83 -0.97 1.51 38.54
C ALA A 83 -1.85 1.92 39.73
N ASP A 84 -3.09 1.41 39.74
CA ASP A 84 -3.75 0.98 40.97
C ASP A 84 -3.77 -0.56 41.05
N LEU A 85 -2.85 -1.07 41.88
CA LEU A 85 -2.90 -2.38 42.49
C LEU A 85 -3.79 -2.29 43.74
N GLN A 86 -4.95 -2.94 43.74
CA GLN A 86 -5.58 -3.42 44.97
C GLN A 86 -5.93 -4.90 44.80
N ALA A 87 -5.28 -5.70 45.64
CA ALA A 87 -5.47 -7.13 45.78
C ALA A 87 -6.41 -7.41 46.96
N ASP A 88 -7.40 -8.26 46.72
CA ASP A 88 -8.15 -9.12 47.65
C ASP A 88 -9.06 -9.96 46.73
N GLY A 89 -9.16 -11.29 46.69
CA GLY A 89 -8.58 -12.43 47.40
C GLY A 89 -9.52 -13.62 47.12
N ASP A 90 -9.00 -14.69 46.48
CA ASP A 90 -9.25 -16.16 46.68
C ASP A 90 -8.97 -16.96 45.36
N PRO A 91 -8.31 -18.14 45.38
CA PRO A 91 -7.63 -18.69 44.23
C PRO A 91 -8.49 -19.69 43.45
N ALA A 92 -8.89 -19.33 42.23
CA ALA A 92 -9.43 -20.28 41.27
C ALA A 92 -8.36 -20.70 40.25
N MET A 93 -8.13 -22.01 40.18
CA MET A 93 -7.15 -22.73 39.37
C MET A 93 -7.25 -22.40 37.86
N PRO A 94 -6.14 -22.12 37.15
CA PRO A 94 -6.18 -21.88 35.70
C PRO A 94 -6.37 -23.20 34.90
N PRO A 95 -7.00 -23.16 33.71
CA PRO A 95 -7.13 -24.34 32.86
C PRO A 95 -5.77 -24.76 32.30
N ARG A 96 -5.60 -26.08 32.25
CA ARG A 96 -4.36 -26.81 31.94
C ARG A 96 -3.84 -26.51 30.53
N ILE A 97 -2.73 -25.78 30.43
CA ILE A 97 -1.87 -25.76 29.24
C ILE A 97 -1.20 -27.14 29.12
N ARG A 98 -1.54 -27.90 28.07
CA ARG A 98 -0.83 -29.14 27.72
C ARG A 98 0.61 -28.82 27.35
N ARG A 99 1.53 -29.11 28.26
CA ARG A 99 2.96 -29.25 27.96
C ARG A 99 3.17 -30.52 27.13
N TYR A 100 3.49 -30.39 25.85
CA TYR A 100 4.15 -31.49 25.15
C TYR A 100 5.63 -31.51 25.56
N ARG A 101 5.95 -32.47 26.42
CA ARG A 101 7.33 -32.84 26.77
C ARG A 101 7.85 -33.80 25.70
N THR A 102 9.13 -33.63 25.43
CA THR A 102 9.97 -34.21 24.37
C THR A 102 10.08 -35.74 24.34
N ALA A 103 10.59 -36.22 23.20
CA ALA A 103 11.23 -37.51 22.92
C ALA A 103 10.36 -38.62 22.28
N ARG A 104 10.29 -38.59 20.94
CA ARG A 104 10.53 -39.78 20.11
C ARG A 104 11.59 -39.44 19.09
N ARG A 105 12.72 -40.16 19.14
CA ARG A 105 13.76 -40.13 18.10
C ARG A 105 13.10 -40.40 16.75
N LEU A 106 13.06 -39.39 15.89
CA LEU A 106 12.73 -39.56 14.49
C LEU A 106 13.90 -40.31 13.82
N PRO A 107 13.63 -41.25 12.90
CA PRO A 107 14.68 -42.00 12.22
C PRO A 107 15.61 -41.04 11.48
N LEU A 108 16.92 -41.30 11.56
CA LEU A 108 17.95 -40.63 10.76
C LEU A 108 17.61 -40.82 9.29
N TRP A 109 16.91 -39.84 8.71
CA TRP A 109 16.72 -39.72 7.28
C TRP A 109 18.12 -39.72 6.63
N SER A 110 18.41 -40.78 5.87
CA SER A 110 19.61 -40.87 5.05
C SER A 110 19.31 -40.28 3.68
N PRO A 111 20.05 -39.26 3.20
CA PRO A 111 19.83 -38.71 1.87
C PRO A 111 20.44 -39.65 0.83
N ARG A 112 19.70 -40.69 0.44
CA ARG A 112 19.89 -41.34 -0.85
C ARG A 112 18.63 -41.08 -1.65
N SER A 113 18.80 -40.20 -2.64
CA SER A 113 17.75 -39.55 -3.43
C SER A 113 17.14 -38.30 -2.79
N ALA A 114 17.98 -37.34 -2.39
CA ALA A 114 17.54 -35.95 -2.48
C ALA A 114 17.17 -35.69 -3.96
N PRO A 115 16.00 -35.11 -4.27
CA PRO A 115 15.75 -34.63 -5.62
C PRO A 115 16.93 -33.75 -6.00
N ARG A 116 17.47 -33.94 -7.21
CA ARG A 116 18.49 -33.04 -7.75
C ARG A 116 18.01 -31.61 -7.50
N PRO A 117 18.87 -30.68 -7.01
CA PRO A 117 18.51 -29.28 -6.99
C PRO A 117 17.94 -28.99 -8.37
N ILE A 118 16.69 -28.54 -8.42
CA ILE A 118 16.18 -27.89 -9.63
C ILE A 118 17.21 -26.80 -9.87
N GLU A 119 17.94 -26.90 -10.98
CA GLU A 119 18.88 -25.86 -11.37
C GLU A 119 18.06 -24.58 -11.39
N ALA A 120 18.25 -23.76 -10.34
CA ALA A 120 17.65 -22.46 -10.28
C ALA A 120 18.28 -21.71 -11.43
N ASP A 121 17.50 -21.49 -12.50
CA ASP A 121 17.87 -20.55 -13.53
C ASP A 121 18.34 -19.28 -12.81
N ALA A 122 19.53 -18.83 -13.17
CA ALA A 122 20.24 -17.73 -12.53
C ALA A 122 19.60 -16.35 -12.81
N ALA A 123 18.27 -16.24 -12.72
CA ALA A 123 17.48 -15.09 -13.12
C ALA A 123 16.39 -14.77 -12.07
N SER A 124 16.79 -14.14 -10.97
CA SER A 124 16.09 -13.04 -10.27
C SER A 124 16.59 -12.89 -8.83
N ILE A 125 16.82 -11.64 -8.39
CA ILE A 125 17.33 -11.32 -7.05
C ILE A 125 16.20 -11.42 -5.98
N ASP A 126 14.94 -11.55 -6.42
CA ASP A 126 13.71 -11.45 -5.61
C ASP A 126 12.47 -12.16 -6.24
N GLY A 127 12.65 -13.00 -7.26
CA GLY A 127 11.56 -13.63 -8.02
C GLY A 127 11.03 -12.80 -9.20
N ARG A 128 11.59 -11.62 -9.49
CA ARG A 128 11.24 -10.77 -10.63
C ARG A 128 11.62 -11.40 -11.99
N PRO A 129 10.76 -11.38 -13.01
CA PRO A 129 11.13 -11.88 -14.34
C PRO A 129 12.40 -11.21 -14.90
N PRO A 130 13.28 -11.95 -15.60
CA PRO A 130 14.39 -11.33 -16.33
C PRO A 130 13.84 -10.33 -17.36
N ASN A 131 14.58 -9.25 -17.60
CA ASN A 131 14.25 -8.19 -18.56
C ASN A 131 12.90 -7.50 -18.29
N LEU A 132 12.38 -7.53 -17.05
CA LEU A 132 11.10 -6.90 -16.74
C LEU A 132 11.06 -5.41 -17.10
N ALA A 133 12.17 -4.67 -16.94
CA ALA A 133 12.21 -3.26 -17.30
C ALA A 133 11.99 -3.03 -18.81
N GLU A 134 12.66 -3.81 -19.66
CA GLU A 134 12.49 -3.75 -21.12
C GLU A 134 11.05 -4.12 -21.52
N ARG A 135 10.52 -5.20 -20.92
CA ARG A 135 9.13 -5.61 -21.16
C ARG A 135 8.13 -4.54 -20.72
N LEU A 136 8.32 -3.90 -19.56
CA LEU A 136 7.42 -2.83 -19.09
C LEU A 136 7.44 -1.63 -20.03
N PHE A 137 8.60 -1.29 -20.61
CA PHE A 137 8.69 -0.23 -21.60
C PHE A 137 7.88 -0.57 -22.87
N GLU A 138 8.04 -1.77 -23.41
CA GLU A 138 7.28 -2.25 -24.58
C GLU A 138 5.77 -2.20 -24.31
N LEU A 139 5.33 -2.77 -23.18
CA LEU A 139 3.93 -2.78 -22.77
C LEU A 139 3.36 -1.37 -22.54
N SER A 140 4.16 -0.45 -22.04
CA SER A 140 3.74 0.95 -21.87
C SER A 140 3.42 1.61 -23.22
N MET A 141 4.19 1.30 -24.26
CA MET A 141 3.90 1.76 -25.62
C MET A 141 2.62 1.12 -26.18
N GLU A 142 2.39 -0.17 -25.92
CA GLU A 142 1.17 -0.87 -26.32
C GLU A 142 -0.09 -0.27 -25.68
N ILE A 143 -0.01 0.10 -24.39
CA ILE A 143 -1.08 0.80 -23.66
C ILE A 143 -1.34 2.18 -24.29
N GLY A 144 -0.28 2.95 -24.54
CA GLY A 144 -0.37 4.27 -25.18
C GLY A 144 -0.93 4.23 -26.61
N ALA A 145 -0.75 3.12 -27.32
CA ALA A 145 -1.26 2.91 -28.68
C ALA A 145 -2.76 2.59 -28.73
N GLN A 146 -3.40 2.29 -27.59
CA GLN A 146 -4.83 1.95 -27.57
C GLN A 146 -5.71 3.15 -28.00
N PRO A 147 -6.81 2.90 -28.73
CA PRO A 147 -7.58 3.95 -29.39
C PRO A 147 -8.39 4.84 -28.43
N HIS A 148 -8.86 4.29 -27.31
CA HIS A 148 -9.64 5.02 -26.31
C HIS A 148 -9.37 4.49 -24.90
N ALA A 149 -9.77 5.25 -23.88
CA ALA A 149 -9.49 4.96 -22.47
C ALA A 149 -9.99 3.58 -22.02
N GLU A 150 -11.15 3.13 -22.50
CA GLU A 150 -11.71 1.81 -22.17
C GLU A 150 -10.84 0.67 -22.72
N ALA A 151 -10.41 0.75 -23.98
CA ALA A 151 -9.50 -0.22 -24.59
C ALA A 151 -8.13 -0.21 -23.87
N ALA A 152 -7.61 0.98 -23.54
CA ALA A 152 -6.39 1.13 -22.74
C ALA A 152 -6.53 0.48 -21.37
N SER A 153 -7.64 0.71 -20.67
CA SER A 153 -7.88 0.19 -19.31
C SER A 153 -8.04 -1.33 -19.32
N SER A 154 -8.79 -1.88 -20.28
CA SER A 154 -8.97 -3.33 -20.43
C SER A 154 -7.67 -4.03 -20.77
N HIS A 155 -6.90 -3.47 -21.71
CA HIS A 155 -5.60 -4.02 -22.07
C HIS A 155 -4.60 -3.94 -20.89
N THR A 156 -4.56 -2.80 -20.19
CA THR A 156 -3.70 -2.60 -19.01
C THR A 156 -4.03 -3.61 -17.91
N LEU A 157 -5.31 -3.79 -17.60
CA LEU A 157 -5.74 -4.75 -16.58
C LEU A 157 -5.35 -6.18 -16.96
N HIS A 158 -5.58 -6.57 -18.22
CA HIS A 158 -5.17 -7.87 -18.73
C HIS A 158 -3.66 -8.11 -18.58
N LEU A 159 -2.83 -7.11 -18.93
CA LEU A 159 -1.38 -7.18 -18.78
C LEU A 159 -0.98 -7.28 -17.30
N ALA A 160 -1.57 -6.47 -16.43
CA ALA A 160 -1.31 -6.49 -14.99
C ALA A 160 -1.61 -7.87 -14.39
N MET A 161 -2.76 -8.47 -14.72
CA MET A 161 -3.14 -9.81 -14.25
C MET A 161 -2.31 -10.93 -14.88
N THR A 162 -1.68 -10.69 -16.05
CA THR A 162 -0.77 -11.64 -16.70
C THR A 162 0.62 -11.63 -16.04
N LEU A 163 1.12 -10.44 -15.70
CA LEU A 163 2.42 -10.26 -15.03
C LEU A 163 2.36 -10.56 -13.53
N VAL A 164 1.22 -10.28 -12.91
CA VAL A 164 0.92 -10.55 -11.49
C VAL A 164 -0.31 -11.46 -11.44
N PRO A 165 -0.12 -12.79 -11.52
CA PRO A 165 -1.23 -13.73 -11.52
C PRO A 165 -2.09 -13.59 -10.26
N CYS A 166 -3.35 -13.24 -10.44
CA CYS A 166 -4.33 -13.01 -9.38
C CYS A 166 -5.72 -13.52 -9.82
N GLU A 167 -6.67 -13.58 -8.89
CA GLU A 167 -8.01 -14.15 -9.15
C GLU A 167 -8.96 -13.17 -9.85
N ALA A 168 -8.84 -11.89 -9.51
CA ALA A 168 -9.67 -10.84 -10.07
C ALA A 168 -8.92 -9.50 -10.06
N GLY A 169 -9.39 -8.55 -10.86
CA GLY A 169 -8.91 -7.19 -10.81
C GLY A 169 -9.86 -6.22 -11.50
N SER A 170 -9.62 -4.94 -11.30
CA SER A 170 -10.42 -3.86 -11.85
C SER A 170 -9.62 -2.60 -12.10
N VAL A 171 -10.10 -1.80 -13.05
CA VAL A 171 -9.72 -0.40 -13.21
C VAL A 171 -10.90 0.44 -12.76
N LEU A 172 -10.69 1.25 -11.72
CA LEU A 172 -11.63 2.25 -11.27
C LEU A 172 -11.23 3.60 -11.86
N ARG A 173 -12.21 4.36 -12.34
CA ARG A 173 -12.01 5.70 -12.90
C ARG A 173 -12.64 6.74 -11.99
N SER A 174 -11.93 7.84 -11.76
CA SER A 174 -12.43 8.99 -11.01
C SER A 174 -13.58 9.66 -11.75
N GLY A 175 -14.63 10.04 -11.03
CA GLY A 175 -15.79 10.74 -11.56
C GLY A 175 -16.41 11.68 -10.53
N SER A 176 -17.54 12.31 -10.87
CA SER A 176 -18.20 13.29 -9.99
C SER A 176 -18.68 12.66 -8.67
N GLY A 177 -17.93 12.86 -7.58
CA GLY A 177 -18.29 12.39 -6.24
C GLY A 177 -17.88 10.95 -5.91
N GLY A 178 -16.99 10.33 -6.69
CA GLY A 178 -16.45 8.99 -6.36
C GLY A 178 -15.80 8.30 -7.54
N PHE A 179 -15.49 7.02 -7.36
CA PHE A 179 -14.84 6.16 -8.34
C PHE A 179 -15.85 5.22 -8.98
N GLU A 180 -15.77 5.00 -10.28
CA GLU A 180 -16.61 4.09 -11.04
C GLU A 180 -15.77 2.89 -11.47
N PHE A 181 -16.27 1.66 -11.27
CA PHE A 181 -15.68 0.47 -11.88
C PHE A 181 -15.81 0.57 -13.39
N PHE A 182 -14.69 0.85 -14.06
CA PHE A 182 -14.64 1.12 -15.48
C PHE A 182 -14.36 -0.15 -16.30
N VAL A 183 -13.46 -0.99 -15.79
CA VAL A 183 -13.21 -2.34 -16.33
C VAL A 183 -13.03 -3.31 -15.17
N VAL A 184 -13.56 -4.52 -15.30
CA VAL A 184 -13.41 -5.60 -14.33
C VAL A 184 -13.04 -6.89 -15.05
N GLN A 185 -12.20 -7.72 -14.45
CA GLN A 185 -11.85 -9.03 -14.98
C GLN A 185 -11.77 -10.05 -13.83
N GLY A 186 -12.51 -11.16 -13.96
CA GLY A 186 -12.55 -12.22 -12.95
C GLY A 186 -13.53 -11.95 -11.81
N GLY A 187 -13.58 -12.88 -10.85
CA GLY A 187 -14.38 -12.72 -9.62
C GLY A 187 -15.89 -12.55 -9.79
N GLY A 188 -16.48 -12.90 -10.94
CA GLY A 188 -17.92 -12.67 -11.19
C GLY A 188 -18.32 -11.18 -11.28
N GLY A 189 -17.33 -10.29 -11.36
CA GLY A 189 -17.50 -8.84 -11.25
C GLY A 189 -17.92 -8.11 -12.53
N ASP A 190 -18.30 -8.81 -13.60
CA ASP A 190 -18.81 -8.16 -14.83
C ASP A 190 -20.02 -7.26 -14.53
N SER A 191 -20.79 -7.61 -13.48
CA SER A 191 -21.92 -6.83 -12.97
C SER A 191 -21.52 -5.54 -12.25
N LEU A 192 -20.26 -5.40 -11.84
CA LEU A 192 -19.75 -4.20 -11.17
C LEU A 192 -19.45 -3.08 -12.16
N VAL A 193 -19.35 -3.31 -13.47
CA VAL A 193 -19.08 -2.23 -14.43
C VAL A 193 -20.17 -1.15 -14.31
N GLY A 194 -19.76 0.09 -14.07
CA GLY A 194 -20.64 1.23 -13.80
C GLY A 194 -21.06 1.40 -12.33
N ARG A 195 -20.79 0.42 -11.45
CA ARG A 195 -20.96 0.58 -10.00
C ARG A 195 -19.99 1.64 -9.49
N ARG A 196 -20.45 2.45 -8.52
CA ARG A 196 -19.68 3.55 -7.95
C ARG A 196 -19.33 3.32 -6.49
N VAL A 197 -18.09 3.64 -6.14
CA VAL A 197 -17.57 3.77 -4.77
C VAL A 197 -17.53 5.27 -4.43
N PRO A 198 -18.27 5.73 -3.40
CA PRO A 198 -18.22 7.13 -2.97
C PRO A 198 -16.82 7.57 -2.53
N LEU A 199 -16.54 8.88 -2.61
CA LEU A 199 -15.30 9.44 -2.04
C LEU A 199 -15.18 9.11 -0.54
N GLY A 200 -13.95 8.88 -0.09
CA GLY A 200 -13.63 8.50 1.30
C GLY A 200 -14.07 7.08 1.68
N GLN A 201 -14.54 6.27 0.74
CA GLN A 201 -14.90 4.86 0.97
C GLN A 201 -14.00 3.90 0.21
N GLY A 202 -13.84 2.70 0.75
CA GLY A 202 -13.05 1.65 0.11
C GLY A 202 -11.54 1.85 0.23
N ILE A 203 -10.82 0.82 -0.22
CA ILE A 203 -9.36 0.89 -0.38
C ILE A 203 -8.99 1.94 -1.43
N VAL A 204 -9.74 2.03 -2.53
CA VAL A 204 -9.58 3.09 -3.54
C VAL A 204 -9.73 4.50 -2.96
N GLY A 205 -10.67 4.73 -2.03
CA GLY A 205 -10.84 6.02 -1.37
C GLY A 205 -9.64 6.37 -0.49
N ALA A 206 -9.14 5.40 0.28
CA ALA A 206 -7.93 5.61 1.07
C ALA A 206 -6.69 5.83 0.20
N ALA A 207 -6.57 5.16 -0.95
CA ALA A 207 -5.47 5.36 -1.89
C ALA A 207 -5.56 6.73 -2.57
N TYR A 208 -6.77 7.22 -2.83
CA TYR A 208 -7.01 8.58 -3.29
C TYR A 208 -6.61 9.62 -2.24
N ASP A 209 -7.09 9.47 -1.00
CA ASP A 209 -6.84 10.43 0.08
C ASP A 209 -5.35 10.50 0.45
N ALA A 210 -4.67 9.34 0.46
CA ALA A 210 -3.26 9.26 0.80
C ALA A 210 -2.32 9.52 -0.40
N GLY A 211 -2.82 9.41 -1.64
CA GLY A 211 -2.03 9.57 -2.86
C GLY A 211 -0.98 8.48 -3.08
N VAL A 212 -1.11 7.32 -2.43
CA VAL A 212 -0.12 6.23 -2.46
C VAL A 212 -0.74 4.88 -2.80
N THR A 213 0.08 3.97 -3.31
CA THR A 213 -0.28 2.57 -3.45
C THR A 213 -0.56 1.94 -2.09
N ILE A 214 -1.68 1.22 -1.98
CA ILE A 214 -2.07 0.49 -0.77
C ILE A 214 -2.05 -1.01 -1.05
N ARG A 215 -1.30 -1.75 -0.24
CA ARG A 215 -1.25 -3.22 -0.26
C ARG A 215 -1.84 -3.76 1.03
N VAL A 216 -2.97 -4.45 0.94
CA VAL A 216 -3.67 -5.09 2.05
C VAL A 216 -3.46 -6.60 1.95
N GLU A 217 -2.80 -7.18 2.95
CA GLU A 217 -2.54 -8.63 2.99
C GLU A 217 -3.73 -9.44 3.52
N ASP A 218 -4.52 -8.85 4.42
CA ASP A 218 -5.75 -9.44 4.96
C ASP A 218 -6.86 -8.39 5.08
N VAL A 219 -7.80 -8.41 4.14
CA VAL A 219 -8.93 -7.48 4.12
C VAL A 219 -9.95 -7.73 5.22
N ALA A 220 -9.94 -8.89 5.89
CA ALA A 220 -10.85 -9.14 7.02
C ALA A 220 -10.48 -8.26 8.22
N SER A 221 -9.21 -7.86 8.31
CA SER A 221 -8.67 -6.98 9.35
C SER A 221 -8.71 -5.49 8.98
N ASP A 222 -8.99 -5.15 7.70
CA ASP A 222 -8.97 -3.77 7.22
C ASP A 222 -10.38 -3.16 7.21
N PRO A 223 -10.66 -2.12 8.05
CA PRO A 223 -11.99 -1.53 8.14
C PRO A 223 -12.43 -0.79 6.88
N ARG A 224 -11.51 -0.50 5.95
CA ARG A 224 -11.78 0.18 4.69
C ARG A 224 -12.31 -0.78 3.62
N HIS A 225 -12.29 -2.09 3.86
CA HIS A 225 -12.80 -3.08 2.93
C HIS A 225 -14.34 -3.04 2.80
N LEU A 226 -14.84 -2.83 1.58
CA LEU A 226 -16.27 -2.78 1.27
C LEU A 226 -16.86 -4.16 1.06
N LYS A 227 -17.25 -4.81 2.15
CA LYS A 227 -17.84 -6.17 2.15
C LYS A 227 -19.13 -6.31 1.33
N GLU A 228 -19.82 -5.21 1.07
CA GLU A 228 -20.99 -5.17 0.18
C GLU A 228 -20.66 -5.58 -1.26
N ILE A 229 -19.48 -5.21 -1.77
CA ILE A 229 -19.04 -5.54 -3.14
C ILE A 229 -18.80 -7.06 -3.26
N ASP A 230 -18.16 -7.65 -2.26
CA ASP A 230 -17.98 -9.11 -2.16
C ASP A 230 -19.34 -9.83 -2.10
N ALA A 231 -20.29 -9.31 -1.32
CA ALA A 231 -21.63 -9.88 -1.20
C ALA A 231 -22.43 -9.82 -2.51
N GLU A 232 -22.33 -8.71 -3.24
CA GLU A 232 -22.98 -8.50 -4.54
C GLU A 232 -22.41 -9.43 -5.63
N THR A 233 -21.10 -9.65 -5.63
CA THR A 233 -20.40 -10.47 -6.65
C THR A 233 -20.29 -11.94 -6.29
N HIS A 234 -20.57 -12.31 -5.04
CA HIS A 234 -20.26 -13.63 -4.47
C HIS A 234 -18.77 -13.99 -4.57
N PHE A 235 -17.91 -12.98 -4.60
CA PHE A 235 -16.46 -13.13 -4.55
C PHE A 235 -15.96 -12.90 -3.13
N GLU A 236 -14.98 -13.69 -2.69
CA GLU A 236 -14.34 -13.52 -1.39
C GLU A 236 -12.98 -12.86 -1.58
N THR A 237 -12.92 -11.57 -1.28
CA THR A 237 -11.66 -10.85 -1.28
C THR A 237 -10.88 -11.18 0.00
N ARG A 238 -9.60 -11.53 -0.16
CA ARG A 238 -8.67 -11.88 0.93
C ARG A 238 -7.54 -10.86 1.03
N SER A 239 -7.05 -10.38 -0.11
CA SER A 239 -5.96 -9.41 -0.19
C SER A 239 -6.14 -8.50 -1.40
N ILE A 240 -5.73 -7.23 -1.28
CA ILE A 240 -5.90 -6.19 -2.31
C ILE A 240 -4.55 -5.50 -2.55
N LEU A 241 -4.22 -5.28 -3.82
CA LEU A 241 -3.22 -4.31 -4.25
C LEU A 241 -3.95 -3.19 -5.01
N CYS A 242 -4.01 -2.00 -4.43
CA CYS A 242 -4.65 -0.82 -5.02
C CYS A 242 -3.61 0.22 -5.40
N VAL A 243 -3.45 0.47 -6.69
CA VAL A 243 -2.44 1.36 -7.25
C VAL A 243 -3.11 2.56 -7.92
N PRO A 244 -2.85 3.80 -7.47
CA PRO A 244 -3.35 5.01 -8.11
C PRO A 244 -2.95 5.14 -9.58
N ILE A 245 -3.92 5.52 -10.42
CA ILE A 245 -3.69 6.04 -11.78
C ILE A 245 -3.66 7.56 -11.66
N ARG A 246 -2.48 8.17 -11.78
CA ARG A 246 -2.30 9.61 -11.59
C ARG A 246 -1.33 10.20 -12.60
N SER A 247 -1.57 11.44 -12.98
CA SER A 247 -0.58 12.32 -13.60
C SER A 247 -0.01 13.26 -12.54
N ASP A 248 0.96 14.09 -12.91
CA ASP A 248 1.50 15.14 -12.03
C ASP A 248 0.41 16.12 -11.54
N GLU A 249 -0.67 16.24 -12.29
CA GLU A 249 -1.72 17.24 -12.06
C GLU A 249 -2.94 16.70 -11.30
N ALA A 250 -3.24 15.40 -11.40
CA ALA A 250 -4.48 14.85 -10.85
C ALA A 250 -4.49 13.33 -10.68
N PHE A 251 -5.37 12.87 -9.78
CA PHE A 251 -5.76 11.48 -9.64
C PHE A 251 -6.91 11.14 -10.61
N HIS A 252 -6.70 10.13 -11.43
CA HIS A 252 -7.63 9.72 -12.50
C HIS A 252 -8.38 8.42 -12.19
N GLY A 253 -7.95 7.66 -11.17
CA GLY A 253 -8.51 6.35 -10.86
C GLY A 253 -7.53 5.46 -10.10
N ALA A 254 -7.82 4.16 -10.07
CA ALA A 254 -6.91 3.16 -9.51
C ALA A 254 -7.00 1.82 -10.26
N ILE A 255 -5.93 1.04 -10.24
CA ILE A 255 -5.93 -0.37 -10.60
C ILE A 255 -5.98 -1.18 -9.30
N GLU A 256 -6.95 -2.08 -9.17
CA GLU A 256 -7.04 -3.01 -8.05
C GLU A 256 -6.80 -4.44 -8.55
N LEU A 257 -5.87 -5.16 -7.92
CA LEU A 257 -5.67 -6.60 -8.10
C LEU A 257 -6.03 -7.33 -6.82
N LEU A 258 -6.75 -8.44 -6.94
CA LEU A 258 -7.34 -9.17 -5.82
C LEU A 258 -6.81 -10.61 -5.78
N ASN A 259 -6.44 -11.05 -4.58
CA ASN A 259 -6.04 -12.43 -4.29
C ASN A 259 -4.94 -12.95 -5.23
N PRO A 260 -3.66 -12.61 -5.00
CA PRO A 260 -2.56 -13.10 -5.83
C PRO A 260 -2.46 -14.62 -5.69
N LYS A 261 -2.15 -15.31 -6.78
CA LYS A 261 -2.00 -16.78 -6.78
C LYS A 261 -0.86 -17.25 -5.87
N GLU A 262 0.13 -16.40 -5.64
CA GLU A 262 1.31 -16.68 -4.81
C GLU A 262 1.14 -16.27 -3.33
N HIS A 263 -0.09 -16.36 -2.80
CA HIS A 263 -0.50 -16.03 -1.43
C HIS A 263 -0.31 -14.57 -0.98
N ALA A 264 0.67 -13.83 -1.51
CA ALA A 264 0.92 -12.43 -1.17
C ALA A 264 1.47 -11.63 -2.36
N PHE A 265 1.17 -10.32 -2.40
CA PHE A 265 1.77 -9.41 -3.38
C PHE A 265 3.20 -9.03 -2.98
N ARG A 266 4.17 -9.26 -3.88
CA ARG A 266 5.58 -8.94 -3.68
C ARG A 266 5.90 -7.49 -4.04
N PRO A 267 7.00 -6.91 -3.56
CA PRO A 267 7.41 -5.55 -3.92
C PRO A 267 7.47 -5.32 -5.43
N TRP A 268 8.07 -6.24 -6.20
CA TRP A 268 8.13 -6.09 -7.66
C TRP A 268 6.76 -6.18 -8.35
N HIS A 269 5.72 -6.76 -7.73
CA HIS A 269 4.35 -6.67 -8.25
C HIS A 269 3.84 -5.23 -8.18
N VAL A 270 4.19 -4.49 -7.13
CA VAL A 270 3.85 -3.08 -6.99
C VAL A 270 4.51 -2.28 -8.11
N ASP A 271 5.82 -2.43 -8.31
CA ASP A 271 6.56 -1.74 -9.37
C ASP A 271 5.96 -1.97 -10.77
N VAL A 272 5.52 -3.20 -11.05
CA VAL A 272 4.85 -3.55 -12.31
C VAL A 272 3.56 -2.76 -12.47
N VAL A 273 2.68 -2.83 -11.49
CA VAL A 273 1.35 -2.23 -11.60
C VAL A 273 1.44 -0.71 -11.59
N GLU A 274 2.37 -0.11 -10.84
CA GLU A 274 2.66 1.32 -10.87
C GLU A 274 3.15 1.78 -12.24
N SER A 275 4.05 1.02 -12.87
CA SER A 275 4.54 1.33 -14.23
C SER A 275 3.41 1.30 -15.26
N LEU A 276 2.53 0.30 -15.18
CA LEU A 276 1.37 0.17 -16.05
C LEU A 276 0.32 1.26 -15.78
N ALA A 277 0.09 1.62 -14.52
CA ALA A 277 -0.81 2.70 -14.13
C ALA A 277 -0.32 4.07 -14.64
N ALA A 278 1.00 4.32 -14.58
CA ALA A 278 1.60 5.52 -15.15
C ALA A 278 1.38 5.62 -16.67
N ALA A 279 1.58 4.51 -17.40
CA ALA A 279 1.34 4.46 -18.85
C ALA A 279 -0.14 4.67 -19.21
N LEU A 280 -1.06 4.24 -18.34
CA LEU A 280 -2.50 4.39 -18.53
C LEU A 280 -3.00 5.82 -18.22
N ALA A 281 -2.30 6.57 -17.36
CA ALA A 281 -2.76 7.83 -16.78
C ALA A 281 -3.21 8.85 -17.84
N GLU A 282 -2.39 9.10 -18.87
CA GLU A 282 -2.72 10.08 -19.93
C GLU A 282 -4.00 9.72 -20.69
N LYS A 283 -4.20 8.42 -20.97
CA LYS A 283 -5.40 7.94 -21.69
C LYS A 283 -6.66 8.15 -20.87
N VAL A 284 -6.62 7.79 -19.59
CA VAL A 284 -7.77 7.96 -18.70
C VAL A 284 -8.05 9.45 -18.49
N ALA A 285 -7.02 10.26 -18.26
CA ALA A 285 -7.13 11.71 -18.12
C ALA A 285 -7.83 12.37 -19.31
N SER A 286 -7.43 12.02 -20.55
CA SER A 286 -8.05 12.57 -21.77
C SER A 286 -9.54 12.24 -21.91
N SER A 287 -10.01 11.16 -21.31
CA SER A 287 -11.43 10.77 -21.33
C SER A 287 -12.28 11.48 -20.26
N LEU A 288 -11.61 12.05 -19.25
CA LEU A 288 -12.24 12.79 -18.16
C LEU A 288 -12.35 14.29 -18.43
N ALA A 289 -11.56 14.81 -19.37
CA ALA A 289 -11.69 16.18 -19.83
C ALA A 289 -13.07 16.41 -20.48
N PRO A 290 -13.78 17.51 -20.16
CA PRO A 290 -15.00 17.86 -20.89
C PRO A 290 -14.63 18.02 -22.37
N GLY A 291 -15.41 17.39 -23.26
CA GLY A 291 -15.20 17.47 -24.70
C GLY A 291 -15.18 18.93 -25.20
N PRO A 292 -14.53 19.18 -26.35
CA PRO A 292 -14.42 20.54 -26.92
C PRO A 292 -15.77 21.17 -27.25
#